data_AF-A0A9E5F673-F1
#
_entry.id   AF-A0A9E5F673-F1
#
_cell.length_a   1.000
_cell.length_b   1.000
_cell.length_c   1.000
_cell.angle_alpha   90.00
_cell.angle_beta   90.00
_cell.angle_gamma   90.00
#
_symmetry.space_group_name_H-M   'P 1'
#
loop_
_entity.id
_entity.type
_entity.pdbx_description
1 polymer ?
#
loop_
_entity_poly.entity_id
_entity_poly.type
_entity_poly.pdbx_seq_one_letter_code
_entity_poly.pdbx_strand_id
1 'polypeptide(L)'
;MKKRNVIILVGVLLSAAILWWGLAQTQENGSEEAGAESENHLAENQEKMAVLYQAPRESIAASGQEGTRECIEFWNNLRGFDLTRQQSEFPDIKTITKSDRCSTVPAPLKNLHDHFNKTCGPNANSSQCLVALYHYRAALTDFLTRNLKIEQITDPKVLVDKVLANREINPELSIKAAEKLSELEPNLYDAKKAQVLGRLFMATKNSAGTNEDAWGALDEAIKSAKELGGSDPELLEAELMSELFRPNNLQRAEEKAKDASEDFPGEWRGPYFAAWALF
;
A
#
# COMPACT_ATOMS: atom_id res chain seq x y z
N MET A 1 12.21 -17.61 25.68
CA MET A 1 10.91 -16.90 25.59
C MET A 1 10.41 -16.94 24.15
N LYS A 2 9.09 -16.78 23.97
CA LYS A 2 8.24 -17.19 22.83
C LYS A 2 8.62 -16.58 21.46
N LYS A 3 8.99 -17.40 20.48
CA LYS A 3 9.13 -17.02 19.04
C LYS A 3 7.80 -16.92 18.27
N ARG A 4 6.63 -17.00 18.95
CA ARG A 4 5.31 -17.09 18.30
C ARG A 4 4.54 -15.78 18.14
N ASN A 5 5.02 -14.66 18.70
CA ASN A 5 4.25 -13.40 18.70
C ASN A 5 4.60 -12.42 17.58
N VAL A 6 5.76 -12.56 16.91
CA VAL A 6 6.22 -11.61 15.88
C VAL A 6 5.38 -11.69 14.59
N ILE A 7 4.87 -12.87 14.25
CA ILE A 7 4.09 -13.09 13.02
C ILE A 7 2.67 -12.48 13.13
N ILE A 8 2.12 -12.36 14.34
CA ILE A 8 0.75 -11.86 14.54
C ILE A 8 0.73 -10.32 14.55
N LEU A 9 1.77 -9.64 15.07
CA LEU A 9 1.80 -8.18 15.11
C LEU A 9 1.95 -7.51 13.74
N VAL A 10 2.71 -8.11 12.81
CA VAL A 10 2.86 -7.55 11.44
C VAL A 10 1.55 -7.66 10.64
N GLY A 11 0.72 -8.68 10.91
CA GLY A 11 -0.56 -8.87 10.23
C GLY A 11 -1.67 -7.90 10.64
N VAL A 12 -1.58 -7.28 11.81
CA VAL A 12 -2.61 -6.33 12.29
C VAL A 12 -2.43 -4.93 11.67
N LEU A 13 -1.19 -4.54 11.34
CA LEU A 13 -0.88 -3.22 10.77
C LEU A 13 -1.28 -3.06 9.30
N LEU A 14 -1.37 -4.14 8.53
CA LEU A 14 -1.76 -4.10 7.11
C LEU A 14 -3.27 -3.93 6.87
N SER A 15 -4.09 -4.11 7.91
CA SER A 15 -5.56 -3.97 7.82
C SER A 15 -6.06 -2.54 8.02
N ALA A 16 -5.21 -1.65 8.56
CA ALA A 16 -5.61 -0.30 8.96
C ALA A 16 -5.58 0.73 7.81
N ALA A 17 -4.74 0.53 6.79
CA ALA A 17 -4.63 1.44 5.64
C ALA A 17 -5.91 1.49 4.76
N ILE A 18 -6.77 0.47 4.86
CA ILE A 18 -8.03 0.38 4.12
C ILE A 18 -9.19 1.10 4.84
N LEU A 19 -9.07 1.35 6.15
CA LEU A 19 -10.14 1.94 6.95
C LEU A 19 -10.03 3.47 7.11
N TRP A 20 -8.97 4.09 6.61
CA TRP A 20 -8.69 5.52 6.83
C TRP A 20 -9.20 6.49 5.77
N TRP A 21 -9.84 6.00 4.70
CA TRP A 21 -10.48 6.87 3.69
C TRP A 21 -11.79 7.53 4.18
N GLY A 22 -12.26 7.23 5.40
CA GLY A 22 -13.55 7.70 5.93
C GLY A 22 -13.52 8.77 7.02
N LEU A 23 -12.35 9.28 7.44
CA LEU A 23 -12.24 10.14 8.63
C LEU A 23 -11.52 11.48 8.42
N ALA A 24 -11.17 11.85 7.19
CA ALA A 24 -10.55 13.14 6.86
C ALA A 24 -11.54 14.33 6.82
N GLN A 25 -12.57 14.34 7.66
CA GLN A 25 -13.46 15.49 7.85
C GLN A 25 -13.73 15.72 9.35
N THR A 26 -12.72 16.15 10.10
CA THR A 26 -12.85 17.05 11.26
C THR A 26 -11.48 17.32 11.87
N GLN A 27 -10.87 18.49 11.62
CA GLN A 27 -10.79 19.59 12.60
C GLN A 27 -9.76 20.64 12.19
N GLU A 28 -10.22 21.89 12.10
CA GLU A 28 -9.42 23.10 12.29
C GLU A 28 -9.04 23.23 13.78
N ASN A 29 -7.75 23.36 14.08
CA ASN A 29 -7.16 24.53 14.75
C ASN A 29 -5.79 24.22 15.39
N GLY A 30 -4.76 24.89 14.87
CA GLY A 30 -3.68 25.49 15.66
C GLY A 30 -2.37 24.71 15.81
N SER A 31 -1.37 24.98 14.96
CA SER A 31 -0.15 25.76 15.31
C SER A 31 0.85 25.84 14.14
N GLU A 32 1.23 27.08 13.82
CA GLU A 32 2.47 27.61 13.22
C GLU A 32 3.11 26.95 11.97
N GLU A 33 2.77 27.55 10.82
CA GLU A 33 3.45 27.75 9.52
C GLU A 33 4.36 26.66 8.91
N ALA A 34 5.18 25.93 9.67
CA ALA A 34 5.95 24.80 9.15
C ALA A 34 5.10 23.51 9.04
N GLY A 35 4.09 23.34 9.90
CA GLY A 35 3.15 22.22 9.83
C GLY A 35 2.18 22.31 8.66
N ALA A 36 1.74 23.52 8.30
CA ALA A 36 0.72 23.75 7.27
C ALA A 36 1.22 23.42 5.85
N GLU A 37 2.50 23.68 5.55
CA GLU A 37 3.09 23.36 4.24
C GLU A 37 3.28 21.85 4.06
N SER A 38 3.73 21.16 5.13
CA SER A 38 3.87 19.69 5.14
C SER A 38 2.53 18.96 5.04
N GLU A 39 1.48 19.45 5.72
CA GLU A 39 0.13 18.85 5.66
C GLU A 39 -0.50 19.02 4.27
N ASN A 40 -0.33 20.18 3.65
CA ASN A 40 -0.83 20.44 2.30
C ASN A 40 -0.15 19.53 1.27
N HIS A 41 1.17 19.33 1.37
CA HIS A 41 1.90 18.42 0.49
C HIS A 41 1.50 16.94 0.67
N LEU A 42 1.20 16.50 1.90
CA LEU A 42 0.73 15.14 2.14
C LEU A 42 -0.67 14.91 1.54
N ALA A 43 -1.57 15.88 1.67
CA ALA A 43 -2.90 15.83 1.07
C ALA A 43 -2.85 15.79 -0.47
N GLU A 44 -2.04 16.65 -1.10
CA GLU A 44 -1.80 16.63 -2.55
C GLU A 44 -1.24 15.29 -3.02
N ASN A 45 -0.35 14.68 -2.24
CA ASN A 45 0.21 13.36 -2.53
C ASN A 45 -0.84 12.25 -2.47
N GLN A 46 -1.68 12.27 -1.44
CA GLN A 46 -2.78 11.30 -1.29
C GLN A 46 -3.78 11.43 -2.44
N GLU A 47 -4.10 12.65 -2.87
CA GLU A 47 -4.95 12.89 -4.04
C GLU A 47 -4.30 12.33 -5.32
N LYS A 48 -3.02 12.63 -5.54
CA LYS A 48 -2.27 12.10 -6.71
C LYS A 48 -2.25 10.58 -6.73
N MET A 49 -2.01 9.94 -5.58
CA MET A 49 -2.04 8.48 -5.47
C MET A 49 -3.45 7.93 -5.71
N ALA A 50 -4.49 8.59 -5.20
CA ALA A 50 -5.87 8.22 -5.45
C ALA A 50 -6.22 8.27 -6.94
N VAL A 51 -5.78 9.31 -7.66
CA VAL A 51 -5.94 9.43 -9.12
C VAL A 51 -5.28 8.25 -9.83
N LEU A 52 -4.05 7.87 -9.46
CA LEU A 52 -3.38 6.70 -10.04
C LEU A 52 -4.11 5.39 -9.73
N TYR A 53 -4.60 5.22 -8.50
CA TYR A 53 -5.42 4.07 -8.12
C TYR A 53 -6.78 4.03 -8.78
N GLN A 54 -7.32 5.14 -9.25
CA GLN A 54 -8.69 5.17 -9.77
C GLN A 54 -8.75 5.23 -11.29
N ALA A 55 -7.68 5.72 -11.93
CA ALA A 55 -7.60 5.86 -13.36
C ALA A 55 -7.81 4.52 -14.11
N PRO A 56 -8.43 4.54 -15.29
CA PRO A 56 -8.54 3.36 -16.14
C PRO A 56 -7.16 2.92 -16.62
N ARG A 57 -6.96 1.60 -16.70
CA ARG A 57 -5.74 1.01 -17.25
C ARG A 57 -5.89 0.84 -18.76
N GLU A 58 -4.78 0.98 -19.47
CA GLU A 58 -4.74 0.68 -20.89
C GLU A 58 -4.93 -0.83 -21.14
N SER A 59 -5.56 -1.15 -22.26
CA SER A 59 -5.66 -2.53 -22.73
C SER A 59 -4.26 -3.05 -23.03
N ILE A 60 -3.85 -4.10 -22.33
CA ILE A 60 -2.60 -4.78 -22.66
C ILE A 60 -2.87 -5.60 -23.93
N ALA A 61 -2.04 -5.44 -24.96
CA ALA A 61 -2.20 -6.16 -26.22
C ALA A 61 -2.27 -7.68 -25.95
N ALA A 62 -3.18 -8.38 -26.65
CA ALA A 62 -3.50 -9.78 -26.42
C ALA A 62 -2.34 -10.78 -26.66
N SER A 63 -1.17 -10.32 -27.13
CA SER A 63 -0.03 -11.18 -27.42
C SER A 63 0.54 -11.78 -26.11
N GLY A 64 0.13 -13.00 -25.79
CA GLY A 64 0.62 -13.76 -24.64
C GLY A 64 -0.33 -13.80 -23.43
N GLN A 65 -1.59 -13.40 -23.58
CA GLN A 65 -2.56 -13.50 -22.49
C GLN A 65 -3.04 -14.95 -22.32
N GLU A 66 -2.84 -15.49 -21.11
CA GLU A 66 -3.40 -16.78 -20.69
C GLU A 66 -4.86 -16.57 -20.23
N GLY A 67 -5.81 -17.19 -20.91
CA GLY A 67 -7.23 -17.14 -20.53
C GLY A 67 -8.15 -17.39 -21.72
N THR A 68 -9.42 -17.70 -21.45
CA THR A 68 -10.44 -17.71 -22.51
C THR A 68 -10.71 -16.28 -22.99
N ARG A 69 -11.23 -16.13 -24.21
CA ARG A 69 -11.59 -14.83 -24.78
C ARG A 69 -12.55 -14.06 -23.85
N GLU A 70 -13.49 -14.77 -23.25
CA GLU A 70 -14.49 -14.24 -22.33
C GLU A 70 -13.86 -13.72 -21.02
N CYS A 71 -12.83 -14.41 -20.52
CA CYS A 71 -12.06 -13.93 -19.37
C CYS A 71 -11.23 -12.70 -19.69
N ILE A 72 -10.59 -12.68 -20.87
CA ILE A 72 -9.81 -11.53 -21.34
C ILE A 72 -10.70 -10.29 -21.48
N GLU A 73 -11.89 -10.44 -22.08
CA GLU A 73 -12.85 -9.35 -22.22
C GLU A 73 -13.30 -8.82 -20.84
N PHE A 74 -13.66 -9.73 -19.93
CA PHE A 74 -14.01 -9.37 -18.55
C PHE A 74 -12.88 -8.61 -17.83
N TRP A 75 -11.65 -9.11 -17.91
CA TRP A 75 -10.48 -8.49 -17.28
C TRP A 75 -10.14 -7.13 -17.88
N ASN A 76 -10.26 -6.96 -19.19
CA ASN A 76 -10.07 -5.67 -19.84
C ASN A 76 -11.14 -4.67 -19.42
N ASN A 77 -12.41 -5.09 -19.33
CA ASN A 77 -13.49 -4.24 -18.84
C ASN A 77 -13.26 -3.82 -17.38
N LEU A 78 -12.85 -4.75 -16.52
CA LEU A 78 -12.55 -4.47 -15.12
C LEU A 78 -11.38 -3.49 -14.96
N ARG A 79 -10.32 -3.67 -15.76
CA ARG A 79 -9.12 -2.82 -15.76
C ARG A 79 -9.38 -1.43 -16.36
N GLY A 80 -10.22 -1.36 -17.38
CA GLY A 80 -10.60 -0.13 -18.07
C GLY A 80 -11.65 0.72 -17.33
N PHE A 81 -12.15 0.26 -16.18
CA PHE A 81 -13.13 1.01 -15.41
C PHE A 81 -12.51 2.24 -14.75
N ASP A 82 -13.09 3.41 -15.01
CA ASP A 82 -12.68 4.69 -14.42
C ASP A 82 -13.39 4.91 -13.08
N LEU A 83 -12.65 4.69 -12.00
CA LEU A 83 -13.17 4.82 -10.64
C LEU A 83 -13.22 6.28 -10.16
N THR A 84 -12.62 7.23 -10.88
CA THR A 84 -12.61 8.65 -10.47
C THR A 84 -13.99 9.29 -10.61
N ARG A 85 -14.71 8.93 -11.68
CA ARG A 85 -16.01 9.52 -12.04
C ARG A 85 -17.20 8.89 -11.33
N GLN A 86 -16.98 7.78 -10.64
CA GLN A 86 -18.03 6.88 -10.17
C GLN A 86 -18.11 6.80 -8.64
N GLN A 87 -17.39 7.67 -7.91
CA GLN A 87 -17.35 7.61 -6.44
C GLN A 87 -18.71 7.89 -5.78
N SER A 88 -19.52 8.82 -6.32
CA SER A 88 -20.85 9.16 -5.78
C SER A 88 -21.97 8.26 -6.29
N GLU A 89 -21.77 7.62 -7.45
CA GLU A 89 -22.78 6.83 -8.15
C GLU A 89 -22.34 5.39 -8.38
N PHE A 90 -21.48 4.82 -7.51
CA PHE A 90 -20.89 3.48 -7.66
C PHE A 90 -21.94 2.54 -8.29
N PRO A 91 -21.89 2.32 -9.62
CA PRO A 91 -22.94 1.62 -10.31
C PRO A 91 -22.88 0.22 -9.77
N ASP A 92 -24.04 -0.40 -9.53
CA ASP A 92 -24.17 -1.68 -8.84
C ASP A 92 -23.07 -2.62 -9.33
N ILE A 93 -21.94 -2.66 -8.59
CA ILE A 93 -20.66 -3.18 -9.11
C ILE A 93 -20.88 -4.63 -9.53
N LYS A 94 -21.88 -5.27 -8.92
CA LYS A 94 -22.52 -6.53 -9.25
C LYS A 94 -22.72 -6.77 -10.75
N THR A 95 -23.07 -5.75 -11.53
CA THR A 95 -23.29 -5.86 -12.98
C THR A 95 -21.99 -5.96 -13.78
N ILE A 96 -20.90 -5.41 -13.25
CA ILE A 96 -19.57 -5.36 -13.89
C ILE A 96 -18.67 -6.49 -13.37
N THR A 97 -18.94 -7.01 -12.16
CA THR A 97 -18.08 -7.96 -11.44
C THR A 97 -18.50 -9.41 -11.55
N LYS A 98 -19.75 -9.69 -11.95
CA LYS A 98 -20.13 -11.04 -12.38
C LYS A 98 -19.79 -11.26 -13.84
N SER A 99 -18.74 -12.02 -14.09
CA SER A 99 -18.61 -12.71 -15.37
C SER A 99 -18.97 -14.18 -15.18
N ASP A 100 -20.28 -14.48 -15.27
CA ASP A 100 -20.76 -15.87 -15.40
C ASP A 100 -20.13 -16.57 -16.63
N ARG A 101 -19.48 -15.82 -17.52
CA ARG A 101 -18.78 -16.27 -18.72
C ARG A 101 -17.29 -16.52 -18.52
N CYS A 102 -16.64 -15.90 -17.52
CA CYS A 102 -15.24 -16.17 -17.18
C CYS A 102 -15.14 -17.35 -16.21
N SER A 103 -15.37 -18.56 -16.72
CA SER A 103 -15.34 -19.78 -15.92
C SER A 103 -13.93 -20.35 -15.71
N THR A 104 -12.98 -19.98 -16.57
CA THR A 104 -11.62 -20.55 -16.58
C THR A 104 -10.60 -19.49 -16.16
N VAL A 105 -10.53 -19.24 -14.86
CA VAL A 105 -9.57 -18.31 -14.25
C VAL A 105 -8.23 -19.01 -14.02
N PRO A 106 -7.09 -18.42 -14.43
CA PRO A 106 -5.76 -18.94 -14.17
C PRO A 106 -5.54 -19.21 -12.68
N ALA A 107 -4.84 -20.31 -12.37
CA ALA A 107 -4.61 -20.74 -10.99
C ALA A 107 -4.07 -19.63 -10.06
N PRO A 108 -3.11 -18.77 -10.49
CA PRO A 108 -2.62 -17.67 -9.64
C PRO A 108 -3.69 -16.65 -9.23
N LEU A 109 -4.73 -16.48 -10.05
CA LEU A 109 -5.80 -15.50 -9.81
C LEU A 109 -7.05 -16.12 -9.18
N LYS A 110 -7.14 -17.45 -9.14
CA LYS A 110 -8.38 -18.15 -8.77
C LYS A 110 -8.91 -17.77 -7.39
N ASN A 111 -8.06 -17.85 -6.36
CA ASN A 111 -8.47 -17.55 -4.98
C ASN A 111 -8.94 -16.09 -4.84
N LEU A 112 -8.25 -15.16 -5.50
CA LEU A 112 -8.58 -13.75 -5.44
C LEU A 112 -9.86 -13.44 -6.23
N HIS A 113 -10.08 -14.11 -7.37
CA HIS A 113 -11.32 -14.02 -8.13
C HIS A 113 -12.52 -14.56 -7.34
N ASP A 114 -12.36 -15.73 -6.71
CA ASP A 114 -13.42 -16.33 -5.88
C ASP A 114 -13.73 -15.44 -4.66
N HIS A 115 -12.70 -14.86 -4.02
CA HIS A 115 -12.87 -13.88 -2.95
C HIS A 115 -13.58 -12.61 -3.44
N PHE A 116 -13.15 -12.06 -4.57
CA PHE A 116 -13.74 -10.88 -5.18
C PHE A 116 -15.23 -11.08 -5.46
N ASN A 117 -15.60 -12.17 -6.13
CA ASN A 117 -17.01 -12.49 -6.44
C ASN A 117 -17.86 -12.65 -5.18
N LYS A 118 -17.28 -13.20 -4.10
CA LYS A 118 -17.95 -13.33 -2.81
C LYS A 118 -18.16 -11.96 -2.15
N THR A 119 -17.11 -11.14 -2.09
CA THR A 119 -17.10 -9.84 -1.41
C THR A 119 -17.96 -8.81 -2.17
N CYS A 120 -18.01 -8.89 -3.49
CA CYS A 120 -18.80 -8.01 -4.37
C CYS A 120 -20.16 -8.60 -4.79
N GLY A 121 -20.72 -9.51 -3.98
CA GLY A 121 -22.01 -10.16 -4.25
C GLY A 121 -23.26 -9.26 -4.05
N PRO A 122 -24.48 -9.84 -4.16
CA PRO A 122 -25.76 -9.14 -4.08
C PRO A 122 -25.99 -8.23 -2.86
N ASN A 123 -25.37 -8.57 -1.73
CA ASN A 123 -25.52 -7.86 -0.46
C ASN A 123 -24.20 -7.21 0.00
N ALA A 124 -23.28 -6.95 -0.94
CA ALA A 124 -21.97 -6.41 -0.64
C ALA A 124 -22.04 -4.98 -0.05
N ASN A 125 -21.19 -4.72 0.93
CA ASN A 125 -20.88 -3.36 1.36
C ASN A 125 -20.01 -2.68 0.27
N SER A 126 -20.43 -1.51 -0.20
CA SER A 126 -19.76 -0.81 -1.30
C SER A 126 -18.28 -0.53 -1.03
N SER A 127 -17.92 -0.14 0.20
CA SER A 127 -16.54 0.12 0.59
C SER A 127 -15.70 -1.16 0.59
N GLN A 128 -16.22 -2.26 1.14
CA GLN A 128 -15.51 -3.54 1.13
C GLN A 128 -15.30 -4.07 -0.28
N CYS A 129 -16.30 -3.90 -1.14
CA CYS A 129 -16.21 -4.33 -2.52
C CYS A 129 -15.25 -3.44 -3.33
N LEU A 130 -15.23 -2.13 -3.11
CA LEU A 130 -14.26 -1.22 -3.71
C LEU A 130 -12.82 -1.63 -3.38
N VAL A 131 -12.56 -1.97 -2.12
CA VAL A 131 -11.26 -2.48 -1.68
C VAL A 131 -10.91 -3.78 -2.40
N ALA A 132 -11.85 -4.73 -2.45
CA ALA A 132 -11.65 -5.99 -3.16
C ALA A 132 -11.38 -5.75 -4.66
N LEU A 133 -12.03 -4.75 -5.27
CA LEU A 133 -11.80 -4.34 -6.64
C LEU A 133 -10.38 -3.80 -6.85
N TYR A 134 -9.88 -2.93 -5.97
CA TYR A 134 -8.51 -2.43 -6.07
C TYR A 134 -7.48 -3.57 -6.02
N HIS A 135 -7.61 -4.47 -5.05
CA HIS A 135 -6.70 -5.62 -4.93
C HIS A 135 -6.81 -6.57 -6.13
N TYR A 136 -8.02 -6.88 -6.57
CA TYR A 136 -8.19 -7.79 -7.71
C TYR A 136 -7.65 -7.19 -9.00
N ARG A 137 -7.90 -5.90 -9.25
CA ARG A 137 -7.36 -5.18 -10.41
C ARG A 137 -5.84 -5.09 -10.38
N ALA A 138 -5.25 -4.84 -9.21
CA ALA A 138 -3.81 -4.80 -9.04
C ALA A 138 -3.15 -6.16 -9.33
N ALA A 139 -3.65 -7.24 -8.74
CA ALA A 139 -3.14 -8.59 -8.98
C ALA A 139 -3.34 -9.04 -10.44
N LEU A 140 -4.45 -8.64 -11.06
CA LEU A 140 -4.71 -8.90 -12.48
C LEU A 140 -3.72 -8.15 -13.37
N THR A 141 -3.47 -6.85 -13.11
CA THR A 141 -2.46 -6.09 -13.84
C THR A 141 -1.07 -6.71 -13.65
N ASP A 142 -0.71 -7.10 -12.44
CA ASP A 142 0.57 -7.76 -12.16
C ASP A 142 0.70 -9.07 -12.94
N PHE A 143 -0.35 -9.92 -12.90
CA PHE A 143 -0.40 -11.16 -13.68
C PHE A 143 -0.21 -10.89 -15.17
N LEU A 144 -0.97 -9.97 -15.77
CA LEU A 144 -0.90 -9.68 -17.20
C LEU A 144 0.44 -9.05 -17.61
N THR A 145 1.17 -8.45 -16.67
CA THR A 145 2.48 -7.81 -16.91
C THR A 145 3.64 -8.59 -16.33
N ARG A 146 3.44 -9.85 -15.88
CA ARG A 146 4.45 -10.66 -15.18
C ARG A 146 5.73 -10.92 -15.98
N ASN A 147 5.63 -10.86 -17.32
CA ASN A 147 6.75 -11.09 -18.23
C ASN A 147 7.52 -9.79 -18.57
N LEU A 148 7.02 -8.63 -18.15
CA LEU A 148 7.71 -7.35 -18.33
C LEU A 148 8.72 -7.18 -17.19
N LYS A 149 9.94 -6.77 -17.54
CA LYS A 149 10.90 -6.34 -16.53
C LYS A 149 10.48 -4.98 -15.98
N ILE A 150 10.72 -4.73 -14.69
CA ILE A 150 10.32 -3.48 -14.04
C ILE A 150 10.87 -2.25 -14.77
N GLU A 151 12.10 -2.34 -15.28
CA GLU A 151 12.78 -1.23 -15.97
C GLU A 151 12.09 -0.85 -17.30
N GLN A 152 11.29 -1.75 -17.87
CA GLN A 152 10.56 -1.56 -19.12
C GLN A 152 9.17 -0.96 -18.92
N ILE A 153 8.69 -0.88 -17.67
CA ILE A 153 7.36 -0.39 -17.36
C ILE A 153 7.42 1.11 -17.16
N THR A 154 6.78 1.85 -18.07
CA THR A 154 6.74 3.32 -18.06
C THR A 154 5.41 3.89 -17.60
N ASP A 155 4.38 3.06 -17.42
CA ASP A 155 3.07 3.49 -16.93
C ASP A 155 3.06 3.44 -15.38
N PRO A 156 2.99 4.59 -14.69
CA PRO A 156 2.91 4.65 -13.22
C PRO A 156 1.76 3.83 -12.65
N LYS A 157 0.64 3.72 -13.38
CA LYS A 157 -0.54 2.95 -12.95
C LYS A 157 -0.23 1.46 -12.83
N VAL A 158 0.59 0.93 -13.73
CA VAL A 158 1.04 -0.47 -13.69
C VAL A 158 2.00 -0.67 -12.52
N LEU A 159 2.90 0.27 -12.26
CA LEU A 159 3.84 0.19 -11.13
C LEU A 159 3.10 0.22 -9.79
N VAL A 160 2.11 1.10 -9.64
CA VAL A 160 1.22 1.13 -8.45
C VAL A 160 0.54 -0.22 -8.23
N ASP A 161 -0.03 -0.80 -9.29
CA ASP A 161 -0.67 -2.12 -9.22
C ASP A 161 0.34 -3.21 -8.80
N LYS A 162 1.59 -3.14 -9.29
CA LYS A 162 2.66 -4.08 -8.90
C LYS A 162 3.07 -3.92 -7.45
N VAL A 163 3.19 -2.69 -6.95
CA VAL A 163 3.45 -2.41 -5.52
C VAL A 163 2.35 -3.04 -4.66
N LEU A 164 1.08 -2.77 -4.98
CA LEU A 164 -0.04 -3.28 -4.20
C LEU A 164 -0.15 -4.82 -4.25
N ALA A 165 0.03 -5.42 -5.42
CA ALA A 165 -0.09 -6.87 -5.60
C ALA A 165 1.03 -7.66 -4.91
N ASN A 166 2.23 -7.08 -4.83
CA ASN A 166 3.42 -7.81 -4.38
C ASN A 166 3.89 -7.46 -2.97
N ARG A 167 3.26 -6.48 -2.29
CA ARG A 167 3.68 -6.03 -0.95
C ARG A 167 3.92 -7.18 0.04
N GLU A 168 3.04 -8.16 0.08
CA GLU A 168 3.15 -9.32 0.98
C GLU A 168 3.73 -10.57 0.30
N ILE A 169 3.44 -10.75 -0.99
CA ILE A 169 3.77 -11.97 -1.76
C ILE A 169 5.23 -11.94 -2.20
N ASN A 170 5.68 -10.82 -2.75
CA ASN A 170 7.04 -10.61 -3.24
C ASN A 170 7.52 -9.18 -2.92
N PRO A 171 7.94 -8.93 -1.66
CA PRO A 171 8.32 -7.59 -1.22
C PRO A 171 9.46 -6.99 -2.02
N GLU A 172 10.38 -7.81 -2.54
CA GLU A 172 11.48 -7.34 -3.39
C GLU A 172 10.96 -6.76 -4.71
N LEU A 173 10.00 -7.42 -5.36
CA LEU A 173 9.35 -6.89 -6.55
C LEU A 173 8.53 -5.63 -6.23
N SER A 174 7.86 -5.59 -5.07
CA SER A 174 7.16 -4.40 -4.59
C SER A 174 8.11 -3.22 -4.42
N ILE A 175 9.29 -3.43 -3.83
CA ILE A 175 10.31 -2.37 -3.65
C ILE A 175 10.79 -1.88 -5.01
N LYS A 176 11.16 -2.79 -5.93
CA LYS A 176 11.62 -2.40 -7.29
C LYS A 176 10.57 -1.60 -8.06
N ALA A 177 9.30 -2.01 -7.96
CA ALA A 177 8.20 -1.27 -8.58
C ALA A 177 8.03 0.12 -7.95
N ALA A 178 8.17 0.24 -6.63
CA ALA A 178 8.08 1.50 -5.92
C ALA A 178 9.28 2.43 -6.19
N GLU A 179 10.48 1.88 -6.34
CA GLU A 179 11.68 2.61 -6.80
C GLU A 179 11.44 3.17 -8.20
N LYS A 180 11.03 2.31 -9.14
CA LYS A 180 10.73 2.76 -10.50
C LYS A 180 9.63 3.80 -10.54
N LEU A 181 8.61 3.64 -9.70
CA LEU A 181 7.53 4.62 -9.57
C LEU A 181 8.06 5.95 -9.04
N SER A 182 8.95 5.95 -8.05
CA SER A 182 9.58 7.18 -7.55
C SER A 182 10.54 7.83 -8.56
N GLU A 183 11.14 7.07 -9.48
CA GLU A 183 11.91 7.65 -10.58
C GLU A 183 11.01 8.39 -11.57
N LEU A 184 9.84 7.83 -11.89
CA LEU A 184 8.88 8.42 -12.83
C LEU A 184 8.07 9.55 -12.20
N GLU A 185 7.79 9.44 -10.91
CA GLU A 185 6.99 10.37 -10.11
C GLU A 185 7.78 10.77 -8.83
N PRO A 186 8.83 11.61 -8.95
CA PRO A 186 9.74 11.92 -7.83
C PRO A 186 9.07 12.52 -6.59
N ASN A 187 7.97 13.25 -6.81
CA ASN A 187 7.22 13.90 -5.76
C ASN A 187 6.11 13.02 -5.19
N LEU A 188 5.97 11.76 -5.63
CA LEU A 188 4.94 10.83 -5.12
C LEU A 188 5.42 10.16 -3.83
N TYR A 189 5.03 10.74 -2.70
CA TYR A 189 5.38 10.27 -1.37
C TYR A 189 5.03 8.80 -1.13
N ASP A 190 3.86 8.35 -1.56
CA ASP A 190 3.43 6.95 -1.36
C ASP A 190 4.37 5.93 -2.01
N ALA A 191 5.06 6.30 -3.09
CA ALA A 191 6.09 5.44 -3.68
C ALA A 191 7.29 5.29 -2.74
N LYS A 192 7.75 6.39 -2.13
CA LYS A 192 8.84 6.35 -1.14
C LYS A 192 8.42 5.60 0.12
N LYS A 193 7.19 5.84 0.61
CA LYS A 193 6.63 5.11 1.75
C LYS A 193 6.53 3.60 1.50
N ALA A 194 6.12 3.18 0.31
CA ALA A 194 6.09 1.77 -0.06
C ALA A 194 7.49 1.12 -0.02
N GLN A 195 8.54 1.85 -0.40
CA GLN A 195 9.93 1.37 -0.27
C GLN A 195 10.31 1.16 1.20
N VAL A 196 9.99 2.11 2.09
CA VAL A 196 10.23 2.00 3.53
C VAL A 196 9.55 0.75 4.10
N LEU A 197 8.26 0.58 3.85
CA LEU A 197 7.49 -0.54 4.39
C LEU A 197 7.97 -1.89 3.85
N GLY A 198 8.31 -1.97 2.56
CA GLY A 198 8.88 -3.17 1.96
C GLY A 198 10.25 -3.53 2.57
N ARG A 199 11.12 -2.53 2.76
CA ARG A 199 12.46 -2.72 3.33
C ARG A 199 12.41 -3.08 4.80
N LEU A 200 11.49 -2.49 5.57
CA LEU A 200 11.23 -2.86 6.96
C LEU A 200 10.80 -4.33 7.07
N PHE A 201 9.89 -4.78 6.20
CA PHE A 201 9.49 -6.18 6.16
C PHE A 201 10.66 -7.13 5.83
N MET A 202 11.52 -6.75 4.88
CA MET A 202 12.71 -7.54 4.52
C MET A 202 13.76 -7.58 5.64
N ALA A 203 14.02 -6.45 6.29
CA ALA A 203 14.97 -6.35 7.41
C ALA A 203 14.52 -7.20 8.61
N THR A 204 13.23 -7.12 8.96
CA THR A 204 12.65 -7.85 10.11
C THR A 204 12.58 -9.36 9.89
N LYS A 205 12.31 -9.82 8.66
CA LYS A 205 12.35 -11.25 8.32
C LYS A 205 13.72 -11.89 8.51
N ASN A 206 14.79 -11.11 8.37
CA ASN A 206 16.18 -11.56 8.47
C ASN A 206 16.75 -11.52 9.91
N SER A 207 15.89 -11.48 10.93
CA SER A 207 16.21 -11.39 12.38
C SER A 207 17.23 -12.39 12.96
N ALA A 208 17.70 -13.37 12.18
CA ALA A 208 18.79 -14.28 12.55
C ALA A 208 20.19 -13.75 12.19
N GLY A 209 20.32 -12.62 11.47
CA GLY A 209 21.60 -12.04 11.11
C GLY A 209 21.58 -10.51 11.15
N THR A 210 22.69 -9.93 11.60
CA THR A 210 23.05 -8.52 11.45
C THR A 210 23.29 -8.20 9.97
N ASN A 211 22.26 -8.29 9.13
CA ASN A 211 22.35 -7.85 7.75
C ASN A 211 22.35 -6.31 7.73
N GLU A 212 23.51 -5.73 8.01
CA GLU A 212 23.74 -4.29 8.03
C GLU A 212 23.29 -3.64 6.73
N ASP A 213 23.43 -4.32 5.59
CA ASP A 213 23.00 -3.81 4.28
C ASP A 213 21.48 -3.62 4.21
N ALA A 214 20.68 -4.54 4.78
CA ALA A 214 19.22 -4.43 4.79
C ALA A 214 18.74 -3.28 5.69
N TRP A 215 19.39 -3.09 6.84
CA TRP A 215 19.10 -1.98 7.74
C TRP A 215 19.56 -0.64 7.18
N GLY A 216 20.75 -0.56 6.60
CA GLY A 216 21.25 0.66 5.95
C GLY A 216 20.37 1.08 4.77
N ALA A 217 19.91 0.13 3.96
CA ALA A 217 19.01 0.45 2.87
C ALA A 217 17.61 0.90 3.35
N LEU A 218 17.15 0.42 4.51
CA LEU A 218 15.95 0.94 5.16
C LEU A 218 16.16 2.37 5.66
N ASP A 219 17.30 2.66 6.29
CA ASP A 219 17.63 3.99 6.81
C ASP A 219 17.67 5.04 5.69
N GLU A 220 18.26 4.71 4.53
CA GLU A 220 18.24 5.59 3.35
C GLU A 220 16.83 5.78 2.78
N ALA A 221 15.99 4.74 2.78
CA ALA A 221 14.60 4.85 2.34
C ALA A 221 13.78 5.76 3.27
N ILE A 222 13.97 5.63 4.59
CA ILE A 222 13.32 6.49 5.59
C ILE A 222 13.74 7.95 5.37
N LYS A 223 15.05 8.20 5.24
CA LYS A 223 15.58 9.53 4.99
C LYS A 223 14.99 10.16 3.74
N SER A 224 14.94 9.41 2.63
CA SER A 224 14.34 9.87 1.37
C SER A 224 12.84 10.13 1.50
N ALA A 225 12.10 9.31 2.26
CA ALA A 225 10.68 9.49 2.48
C ALA A 225 10.38 10.74 3.33
N LYS A 226 11.21 11.06 4.33
CA LYS A 226 11.07 12.25 5.19
C LYS A 226 11.10 13.57 4.42
N GLU A 227 11.86 13.63 3.33
CA GLU A 227 11.95 14.83 2.48
C GLU A 227 10.59 15.27 1.93
N LEU A 228 9.61 14.35 1.83
CA LEU A 228 8.27 14.61 1.31
C LEU A 228 7.15 14.33 2.31
N GLY A 229 7.36 13.40 3.24
CA GLY A 229 6.33 12.92 4.16
C GLY A 229 6.18 13.71 5.44
N GLY A 230 7.17 14.56 5.77
CA GLY A 230 7.20 15.31 7.04
C GLY A 230 6.87 14.41 8.23
N SER A 231 5.77 14.73 8.92
CA SER A 231 5.30 14.01 10.11
C SER A 231 4.24 12.93 9.82
N ASP A 232 4.23 12.30 8.65
CA ASP A 232 3.29 11.20 8.34
C ASP A 232 3.36 10.10 9.42
N PRO A 233 2.24 9.79 10.09
CA PRO A 233 2.21 8.83 11.21
C PRO A 233 2.68 7.42 10.83
N GLU A 234 2.42 6.97 9.59
CA GLU A 234 2.86 5.64 9.14
C GLU A 234 4.38 5.58 8.98
N LEU A 235 5.02 6.68 8.55
CA LEU A 235 6.47 6.78 8.47
C LEU A 235 7.11 6.79 9.86
N LEU A 236 6.55 7.56 10.80
CA LEU A 236 7.00 7.58 12.19
C LEU A 236 6.87 6.20 12.86
N GLU A 237 5.78 5.48 12.58
CA GLU A 237 5.61 4.11 13.06
C GLU A 237 6.63 3.14 12.45
N ALA A 238 6.86 3.21 11.12
CA ALA A 238 7.86 2.38 10.46
C ALA A 238 9.27 2.65 11.02
N GLU A 239 9.54 3.90 11.36
CA GLU A 239 10.74 4.39 12.01
C GLU A 239 10.92 3.93 13.45
N LEU A 240 9.84 3.83 14.23
CA LEU A 240 9.89 3.24 15.56
C LEU A 240 10.12 1.73 15.46
N MET A 241 9.41 1.07 14.56
CA MET A 241 9.57 -0.37 14.30
C MET A 241 10.99 -0.71 13.85
N SER A 242 11.63 0.14 13.04
CA SER A 242 13.01 -0.08 12.61
C SER A 242 13.98 -0.11 13.78
N GLU A 243 13.80 0.76 14.77
CA GLU A 243 14.61 0.77 15.99
C GLU A 243 14.28 -0.45 16.87
N LEU A 244 13.00 -0.75 17.09
CA LEU A 244 12.55 -1.87 17.95
C LEU A 244 13.05 -3.23 17.48
N PHE A 245 13.06 -3.47 16.17
CA PHE A 245 13.48 -4.75 15.61
C PHE A 245 15.00 -4.86 15.41
N ARG A 246 15.75 -3.76 15.56
CA ARG A 246 17.20 -3.79 15.49
C ARG A 246 17.79 -4.34 16.80
N PRO A 247 18.78 -5.24 16.76
CA PRO A 247 19.40 -5.76 17.98
C PRO A 247 19.99 -4.66 18.86
N ASN A 248 19.78 -4.75 20.17
CA ASN A 248 20.33 -3.85 21.20
C ASN A 248 19.97 -2.36 21.04
N ASN A 249 18.80 -2.07 20.47
CA ASN A 249 18.42 -0.70 20.12
C ASN A 249 17.16 -0.18 20.85
N LEU A 250 16.82 -0.83 21.96
CA LEU A 250 15.61 -0.53 22.74
C LEU A 250 15.58 0.91 23.26
N GLN A 251 16.73 1.42 23.75
CA GLN A 251 16.82 2.80 24.24
C GLN A 251 16.47 3.82 23.14
N ARG A 252 16.94 3.63 21.91
CA ARG A 252 16.59 4.53 20.80
C ARG A 252 15.11 4.40 20.42
N ALA A 253 14.54 3.20 20.52
CA ALA A 253 13.12 3.02 20.30
C ALA A 253 12.28 3.76 21.37
N GLU A 254 12.68 3.71 22.65
CA GLU A 254 12.03 4.47 23.72
C GLU A 254 12.11 5.99 23.49
N GLU A 255 13.30 6.50 23.14
CA GLU A 255 13.50 7.92 22.81
C GLU A 255 12.60 8.34 21.65
N LYS A 256 12.57 7.56 20.58
CA LYS A 256 11.76 7.86 19.39
C LYS A 256 10.26 7.76 19.63
N ALA A 257 9.83 6.81 20.45
CA ALA A 257 8.44 6.65 20.87
C ALA A 257 7.99 7.84 21.74
N LYS A 258 8.90 8.34 22.59
CA LYS A 258 8.66 9.55 23.37
C LYS A 258 8.54 10.78 22.48
N ASP A 259 9.49 11.00 21.57
CA ASP A 259 9.45 12.13 20.63
C ASP A 259 8.14 12.12 19.82
N ALA A 260 7.76 10.96 19.25
CA ALA A 260 6.50 10.82 18.53
C ALA A 260 5.25 11.05 19.41
N SER A 261 5.31 10.75 20.71
CA SER A 261 4.20 11.04 21.62
C SER A 261 4.05 12.53 21.94
N GLU A 262 5.16 13.27 21.95
CA GLU A 262 5.18 14.72 22.14
C GLU A 262 4.69 15.45 20.88
N ASP A 263 5.00 14.94 19.70
CA ASP A 263 4.54 15.48 18.42
C ASP A 263 3.02 15.24 18.17
N PHE A 264 2.43 14.21 18.79
CA PHE A 264 1.01 13.84 18.61
C PHE A 264 0.24 13.68 19.94
N PRO A 265 0.12 14.74 20.76
CA PRO A 265 -0.39 14.64 22.13
C PRO A 265 -1.92 14.45 22.23
N GLY A 266 -2.67 14.83 21.18
CA GLY A 266 -4.14 14.91 21.21
C GLY A 266 -4.90 13.70 20.64
N GLU A 267 -4.20 12.78 19.97
CA GLU A 267 -4.81 11.59 19.34
C GLU A 267 -4.49 10.33 20.14
N TRP A 268 -5.24 9.24 19.93
CA TRP A 268 -4.91 7.90 20.46
C TRP A 268 -3.48 7.44 20.14
N ARG A 269 -2.81 8.12 19.19
CA ARG A 269 -1.42 7.94 18.78
C ARG A 269 -0.41 8.33 19.84
N GLY A 270 -0.60 9.44 20.55
CA GLY A 270 0.30 9.84 21.65
C GLY A 270 0.36 8.76 22.74
N PRO A 271 -0.79 8.31 23.27
CA PRO A 271 -0.85 7.16 24.17
C PRO A 271 -0.36 5.84 23.55
N TYR A 272 -0.55 5.60 22.25
CA TYR A 272 -0.02 4.43 21.55
C TYR A 272 1.51 4.42 21.53
N PHE A 273 2.15 5.52 21.13
CA PHE A 273 3.60 5.65 21.13
C PHE A 273 4.17 5.70 22.55
N ALA A 274 3.51 6.39 23.49
CA ALA A 274 3.89 6.35 24.90
C ALA A 274 3.83 4.92 25.47
N ALA A 275 2.86 4.09 25.07
CA ALA A 275 2.80 2.70 25.47
C ALA A 275 4.00 1.88 24.94
N TRP A 276 4.52 2.20 23.75
CA TRP A 276 5.75 1.61 23.24
C TRP A 276 6.99 2.04 24.03
N ALA A 277 7.05 3.30 24.48
CA ALA A 277 8.15 3.78 25.32
C ALA A 277 8.20 3.14 26.72
N LEU A 278 7.13 2.45 27.14
CA LEU A 278 7.03 1.78 28.44
C LEU A 278 7.33 0.26 28.36
N PHE A 279 7.63 -0.26 27.17
CA PHE A 279 7.87 -1.70 26.90
C PHE A 279 9.36 -2.02 26.72
#